data_AF-A0A1M7HZD2-F1
#
_entry.id   AF-A0A1M7HZD2-F1
#
_cell.length_a   1.000
_cell.length_b   1.000
_cell.length_c   1.000
_cell.angle_alpha   90.00
_cell.angle_beta   90.00
_cell.angle_gamma   90.00
#
_symmetry.space_group_name_H-M   'P 1'
#
loop_
_entity.id
_entity.type
_entity.pdbx_description
1 polymer ?
#
loop_
_entity_poly.entity_id
_entity_poly.type
_entity_poly.pdbx_seq_one_letter_code
_entity_poly.pdbx_strand_id
1 'polypeptide(L)' 'MTDKVVILVDKLRQDKGKHVEVYGVPSLTANSLIKAASKFNPIDAELLLN' A
#
# COMPACT_ATOMS: atom_id res chain seq x y z
N MET A 1 4.98 -12.17 12.49
CA MET A 1 5.88 -11.75 11.40
C MET A 1 5.57 -10.30 11.11
N THR A 2 6.46 -9.39 11.48
CA THR A 2 6.21 -7.95 11.40
C THR A 2 6.56 -7.46 10.00
N ASP A 3 5.56 -7.06 9.22
CA ASP A 3 5.76 -6.53 7.86
C ASP A 3 6.51 -5.19 7.94
N LYS A 4 7.79 -5.19 7.52
CA LYS A 4 8.64 -3.98 7.51
C LYS A 4 8.06 -2.84 6.66
N VAL A 5 7.33 -3.17 5.59
CA VAL A 5 6.72 -2.17 4.70
C VAL A 5 5.61 -1.41 5.41
N VAL A 6 4.79 -2.09 6.23
CA VAL A 6 3.73 -1.44 7.01
C VAL A 6 4.31 -0.44 8.00
N ILE A 7 5.43 -0.77 8.66
CA ILE A 7 6.13 0.15 9.57
C ILE A 7 6.56 1.44 8.84
N LEU A 8 7.07 1.32 7.61
CA LEU A 8 7.47 2.49 6.83
C LEU A 8 6.25 3.36 6.49
N VAL A 9 5.15 2.75 6.05
CA VAL A 9 3.92 3.47 5.71
C VAL A 9 3.37 4.20 6.94
N ASP A 10 3.31 3.54 8.09
CA ASP A 10 2.85 4.16 9.34
C ASP A 10 3.77 5.31 9.76
N LYS A 11 5.10 5.14 9.67
CA LYS A 11 6.05 6.21 9.98
C LYS A 11 5.83 7.44 9.09
N LEU A 12 5.56 7.25 7.80
CA LEU A 12 5.30 8.35 6.87
C LEU A 12 3.95 9.03 7.17
N ARG A 13 2.90 8.26 7.42
CA ARG A 13 1.55 8.79 7.67
C ARG A 13 1.42 9.47 9.03
N GLN A 14 1.85 8.79 10.09
CA GLN A 14 1.61 9.20 11.47
C GLN A 14 2.65 10.24 11.93
N ASP A 15 3.95 9.96 11.71
CA ASP A 15 5.01 10.80 12.29
C ASP A 15 5.44 11.94 11.36
N LYS A 16 5.20 11.79 10.06
CA LYS A 16 5.61 12.78 9.04
C LYS A 16 4.43 13.45 8.33
N GLY A 17 3.20 13.07 8.68
CA GLY A 17 1.97 13.64 8.11
C GLY A 17 1.89 13.50 6.58
N LYS A 18 2.53 12.48 6.00
CA LYS A 18 2.57 12.28 4.55
C LYS A 18 1.40 11.42 4.08
N HIS A 19 0.88 11.75 2.92
CA HIS A 19 -0.07 10.89 2.23
C HIS A 19 0.69 9.75 1.54
N VAL A 20 0.22 8.51 1.71
CA VAL A 20 0.85 7.32 1.10
C VAL A 20 -0.18 6.59 0.27
N GLU A 21 0.08 6.49 -1.04
CA GLU A 21 -0.71 5.70 -1.96
C GLU A 21 0.01 4.39 -2.27
N VAL A 22 -0.70 3.27 -2.20
CA VAL A 22 -0.18 1.94 -2.54
C VAL A 22 -0.86 1.48 -3.83
N TYR A 23 -0.07 1.05 -4.79
CA TYR A 23 -0.53 0.44 -6.03
C TYR A 23 -0.14 -1.04 -6.01
N GLY A 24 -1.10 -1.94 -6.20
CA GLY A 24 -0.81 -3.37 -6.16
C GLY A 24 -1.97 -4.23 -6.63
N VAL A 25 -1.66 -5.47 -7.02
CA VAL A 25 -2.68 -6.47 -7.37
C VAL A 25 -3.37 -6.93 -6.09
N PRO A 26 -4.69 -6.78 -5.92
CA PRO A 26 -5.38 -7.04 -4.64
C PRO A 26 -5.15 -8.46 -4.10
N SER A 27 -5.12 -9.46 -4.98
CA SER A 27 -4.92 -10.86 -4.61
C SER A 27 -3.49 -11.19 -4.17
N LEU A 28 -2.52 -10.34 -4.51
CA LEU A 28 -1.09 -10.54 -4.21
C LEU A 28 -0.55 -9.49 -3.21
N THR A 29 -1.40 -8.55 -2.79
CA THR A 29 -1.00 -7.48 -1.86
C THR A 29 -1.45 -7.83 -0.45
N ALA A 30 -0.55 -7.72 0.53
CA ALA A 30 -0.87 -7.99 1.92
C ALA A 30 -1.98 -7.06 2.43
N ASN A 31 -3.02 -7.62 3.05
CA ASN A 31 -4.14 -6.87 3.62
C ASN A 31 -3.69 -5.84 4.68
N SER A 32 -2.61 -6.14 5.40
CA SER A 32 -1.97 -5.22 6.36
C SER A 32 -1.50 -3.93 5.67
N LEU A 33 -0.85 -4.06 4.50
CA LEU A 33 -0.36 -2.93 3.72
C LEU A 33 -1.49 -2.11 3.09
N ILE A 34 -2.53 -2.78 2.56
CA ILE A 34 -3.72 -2.11 2.03
C ILE A 34 -4.37 -1.22 3.10
N LYS A 35 -4.54 -1.74 4.30
CA LYS A 35 -5.14 -1.02 5.44
C LYS A 35 -4.24 0.09 5.98
N ALA A 36 -2.92 -0.09 5.89
CA ALA A 36 -1.96 0.90 6.34
C ALA A 36 -1.81 2.08 5.37
N ALA A 37 -2.21 1.97 4.10
CA ALA A 37 -2.13 3.06 3.14
C ALA A 37 -3.15 4.18 3.44
N SER A 38 -2.87 5.40 2.97
CA SER A 38 -3.90 6.45 2.93
C SER A 38 -4.92 6.18 1.80
N LYS A 39 -4.45 5.60 0.70
CA LYS A 39 -5.27 5.15 -0.42
C LYS A 39 -4.63 3.92 -1.05
N PHE A 40 -5.45 2.95 -1.41
CA PHE A 40 -5.03 1.80 -2.21
C PHE A 40 -5.63 1.92 -3.61
N ASN A 41 -4.78 1.81 -4.63
CA ASN A 41 -5.15 1.83 -6.03
C ASN A 41 -4.91 0.42 -6.59
N PRO A 42 -5.96 -0.38 -6.82
CA PRO A 42 -5.79 -1.73 -7.36
C PRO A 42 -5.15 -1.69 -8.74
N ILE A 43 -4.16 -2.54 -8.96
CA ILE A 43 -3.63 -2.82 -10.30
C ILE A 43 -4.45 -3.97 -10.86
N ASP A 44 -5.42 -3.63 -11.70
CA ASP A 44 -6.26 -4.56 -12.43
C ASP A 44 -5.74 -4.74 -13.87
N ALA A 45 -6.31 -5.68 -14.63
CA ALA A 45 -5.83 -6.05 -15.97
C ALA A 45 -5.74 -4.86 -16.94
N GLU A 46 -6.51 -3.79 -16.72
CA GLU A 46 -6.51 -2.56 -17.51
C GLU A 46 -5.22 -1.71 -17.37
N LEU A 47 -4.41 -1.97 -16.34
CA LEU A 47 -3.13 -1.28 -16.09
C LEU A 47 -1.91 -2.09 -16.54
N LEU A 48 -2.11 -3.25 -17.17
CA LEU A 48 -1.03 -4.08 -17.70
C LEU A 48 -0.69 -3.67 -19.15
N LEU A 49 0.61 -3.69 -19.46
CA LEU A 49 1.10 -3.45 -20.82
C LEU A 49 0.91 -4.71 -21.68
N ASN A 50 0.48 -4.52 -22.92
CA ASN A 50 0.26 -5.55 -23.94
C ASN A 50 1.56 -5.99 -24.61
#